data_AF-A0A0K6IKX5-F1
#
_entry.id   AF-A0A0K6IKX5-F1
#
_cell.length_a   1.000
_cell.length_b   1.000
_cell.length_c   1.000
_cell.angle_alpha   90.00
_cell.angle_beta   90.00
_cell.angle_gamma   90.00
#
_symmetry.space_group_name_H-M   'P 1'
#
loop_
_entity.id
_entity.type
_entity.pdbx_description
1 polymer ?
#
loop_
_entity_poly.entity_id
_entity_poly.type
_entity_poly.pdbx_seq_one_letter_code
_entity_poly.pdbx_strand_id
1 'polypeptide(L)'
;MNSEWRKAAKSLTDEERVQALEHQLENMDGAEAGIIRQLLGDEQKPLSEKQQYIYHHNIEETLVEKCGISGCNAFVVAGVGYCPSCEIEFGG
;
A
#
# COMPACT_ATOMS: atom_id res chain seq x y z
N MET A 1 3.25 3.26 18.05
CA MET A 1 2.48 4.37 17.45
C MET A 1 1.71 3.80 16.27
N ASN A 2 0.37 3.85 16.27
CA ASN A 2 -0.44 3.50 15.09
C ASN A 2 -0.62 4.77 14.26
N SER A 3 0.14 4.92 13.18
CA SER A 3 -0.05 6.04 12.25
C SER A 3 -1.42 5.94 11.57
N GLU A 4 -1.98 7.08 11.16
CA GLU A 4 -3.25 7.12 10.41
C GLU A 4 -3.11 6.38 9.06
N TRP A 5 -1.92 6.39 8.45
CA TRP A 5 -1.58 5.62 7.25
C TRP A 5 -1.75 4.12 7.48
N ARG A 6 -1.23 3.60 8.59
CA ARG A 6 -1.37 2.18 8.93
C ARG A 6 -2.83 1.78 9.14
N LYS A 7 -3.63 2.65 9.74
CA LYS A 7 -5.08 2.41 9.91
C LYS A 7 -5.78 2.37 8.55
N ALA A 8 -5.47 3.31 7.67
CA ALA A 8 -6.02 3.37 6.31
C ALA A 8 -5.58 2.16 5.46
N ALA A 9 -4.32 1.75 5.51
CA ALA A 9 -3.82 0.56 4.82
C ALA A 9 -4.52 -0.74 5.29
N LYS A 10 -4.91 -0.81 6.57
CA LYS A 10 -5.67 -1.94 7.12
C LYS A 10 -7.13 -1.97 6.67
N SER A 11 -7.69 -0.85 6.22
CA SER A 11 -9.03 -0.80 5.66
C SER A 11 -9.11 -1.11 4.17
N LEU A 12 -7.96 -1.29 3.49
CA LEU A 12 -7.94 -1.73 2.11
C LEU A 12 -8.58 -3.11 1.97
N THR A 13 -9.37 -3.28 0.92
CA THR A 13 -9.81 -4.59 0.43
C THR A 13 -8.61 -5.40 -0.08
N ASP A 14 -8.81 -6.71 -0.27
CA ASP A 14 -7.75 -7.57 -0.81
C ASP A 14 -7.32 -7.12 -2.22
N GLU A 15 -8.27 -6.68 -3.05
CA GLU A 15 -8.02 -6.17 -4.40
C GLU A 15 -7.19 -4.88 -4.38
N GLU A 16 -7.59 -3.90 -3.56
CA GLU A 16 -6.85 -2.64 -3.41
C GLU A 16 -5.45 -2.87 -2.82
N ARG A 17 -5.33 -3.83 -1.91
CA ARG A 17 -4.05 -4.21 -1.34
C ARG A 17 -3.12 -4.82 -2.39
N VAL A 18 -3.64 -5.71 -3.24
CA VAL A 18 -2.88 -6.27 -4.37
C VAL A 18 -2.42 -5.15 -5.30
N GLN A 19 -3.33 -4.25 -5.69
CA GLN A 19 -3.00 -3.12 -6.55
C GLN A 19 -1.90 -2.22 -5.96
N ALA A 20 -2.01 -1.87 -4.67
CA ALA A 20 -1.00 -1.07 -3.99
C ALA A 20 0.35 -1.81 -3.93
N LEU A 21 0.35 -3.11 -3.65
CA LEU A 21 1.56 -3.93 -3.60
C LEU A 21 2.24 -4.03 -4.97
N GLU A 22 1.48 -4.19 -6.06
CA GLU A 22 2.00 -4.16 -7.43
C GLU A 22 2.68 -2.82 -7.74
N HIS A 23 2.04 -1.71 -7.38
CA HIS A 23 2.64 -0.38 -7.55
C HIS A 23 3.91 -0.19 -6.70
N GLN A 24 3.90 -0.64 -5.44
CA GLN A 24 5.09 -0.54 -4.57
C GLN A 24 6.23 -1.44 -5.06
N LEU A 25 5.94 -2.57 -5.71
CA LEU A 25 6.96 -3.45 -6.26
C LEU A 25 7.82 -2.77 -7.34
N GLU A 26 7.25 -1.82 -8.07
CA GLU A 26 7.97 -1.03 -9.09
C GLU A 26 8.93 -0.01 -8.46
N ASN A 27 8.70 0.36 -7.20
CA ASN A 27 9.39 1.44 -6.49
C ASN A 27 10.30 0.95 -5.34
N MET A 28 10.24 -0.34 -5.01
CA MET A 28 11.01 -0.95 -3.92
C MET A 28 12.05 -1.93 -4.46
N ASP A 29 13.15 -2.09 -3.72
CA ASP A 29 14.18 -3.08 -3.98
C ASP A 29 14.46 -3.95 -2.74
N GLY A 30 15.50 -4.78 -2.81
CA GLY A 30 16.01 -5.52 -1.66
C GLY A 30 15.00 -6.48 -0.99
N ALA A 31 14.90 -6.39 0.34
CA ALA A 31 14.09 -7.30 1.14
C ALA A 31 12.60 -7.02 0.97
N GLU A 32 12.22 -5.74 0.84
CA GLU A 32 10.87 -5.26 0.66
C GLU A 32 10.26 -5.80 -0.64
N ALA A 33 10.98 -5.66 -1.76
CA ALA A 33 10.55 -6.23 -3.04
C ALA A 33 10.37 -7.75 -2.98
N GLY A 34 11.26 -8.45 -2.27
CA GLY A 34 11.15 -9.89 -2.04
C GLY A 34 9.89 -10.28 -1.25
N ILE A 35 9.56 -9.52 -0.20
CA ILE A 35 8.35 -9.71 0.60
C ILE A 35 7.10 -9.46 -0.24
N ILE A 36 7.07 -8.38 -1.02
CA ILE A 36 5.94 -8.06 -1.89
C ILE A 36 5.71 -9.18 -2.92
N ARG A 37 6.76 -9.67 -3.58
CA ARG A 37 6.65 -10.80 -4.53
C ARG A 37 6.11 -12.07 -3.85
N GLN A 38 6.48 -12.31 -2.60
CA GLN A 38 5.97 -13.46 -1.85
C GLN A 38 4.46 -13.31 -1.56
N LEU A 39 4.00 -12.10 -1.24
CA LEU A 39 2.59 -11.82 -0.98
C LEU A 39 1.73 -11.87 -2.25
N LEU A 40 2.28 -11.42 -3.39
CA LEU A 40 1.58 -11.42 -4.69
C LEU A 40 1.62 -12.79 -5.40
N GLY A 41 2.56 -13.67 -5.04
CA GLY A 41 2.75 -14.94 -5.74
C GLY A 41 1.68 -16.00 -5.41
N ASP A 42 1.48 -16.94 -6.34
CA ASP A 42 0.43 -17.98 -6.27
C ASP A 42 0.47 -18.86 -5.02
N GLU A 43 1.67 -19.12 -4.48
CA GLU A 43 1.83 -19.97 -3.29
C GLU A 43 1.46 -19.27 -1.97
N GLN A 44 1.30 -17.92 -1.99
CA GLN A 44 0.98 -17.06 -0.83
C GLN A 44 1.60 -17.54 0.49
N LYS A 45 2.90 -17.85 0.45
CA LYS A 45 3.59 -18.40 1.63
C LYS A 45 3.49 -17.42 2.79
N PRO A 46 3.21 -17.89 4.02
CA PRO A 46 3.17 -17.01 5.18
C PRO A 46 4.53 -16.33 5.38
N LEU A 47 4.49 -15.05 5.72
CA LEU A 47 5.70 -14.29 6.06
C LEU A 47 6.29 -14.82 7.37
N SER A 48 7.62 -14.99 7.40
CA SER A 48 8.36 -15.21 8.65
C SER A 48 8.24 -14.00 9.59
N GLU A 49 8.52 -14.17 10.89
CA GLU A 49 8.46 -13.07 11.87
C GLU A 49 9.29 -11.83 11.45
N LYS A 50 10.48 -12.06 10.90
CA LYS A 50 11.33 -10.98 10.38
C LYS A 50 10.71 -10.26 9.19
N GLN A 51 10.08 -11.00 8.28
CA GLN A 51 9.40 -10.42 7.13
C GLN A 51 8.11 -9.69 7.53
N GLN A 52 7.37 -10.20 8.52
CA GLN A 52 6.22 -9.51 9.09
C GLN A 52 6.65 -8.17 9.71
N TYR A 53 7.78 -8.15 10.44
CA TYR A 53 8.33 -6.91 10.96
C TYR A 53 8.64 -5.91 9.84
N ILE A 54 9.37 -6.33 8.80
CA ILE A 54 9.69 -5.45 7.66
C ILE A 54 8.41 -4.97 6.97
N TYR A 55 7.45 -5.88 6.74
CA TYR A 55 6.16 -5.52 6.16
C TYR A 55 5.46 -4.43 6.97
N HIS A 56 5.29 -4.63 8.27
CA HIS A 56 4.60 -3.67 9.14
C HIS A 56 5.34 -2.34 9.32
N HIS A 57 6.66 -2.30 9.18
CA HIS A 57 7.46 -1.10 9.46
C HIS A 57 7.88 -0.34 8.20
N ASN A 58 8.03 -1.02 7.07
CA ASN A 58 8.60 -0.44 5.84
C ASN A 58 7.63 -0.46 4.66
N ILE A 59 6.59 -1.30 4.68
CA ILE A 59 5.71 -1.51 3.51
C ILE A 59 4.26 -1.09 3.80
N GLU A 60 3.68 -1.52 4.93
CA GLU A 60 2.23 -1.40 5.19
C GLU A 60 1.72 0.05 5.08
N GLU A 61 2.49 1.03 5.53
CA GLU A 61 2.08 2.44 5.49
C GLU A 61 2.21 3.08 4.10
N THR A 62 2.97 2.47 3.19
CA THR A 62 3.15 2.95 1.81
C THR A 62 2.09 2.43 0.87
N LEU A 63 1.20 1.53 1.34
CA LEU A 63 0.09 1.01 0.53
C LEU A 63 -1.02 2.04 0.29
N VAL A 64 -0.98 3.17 1.00
CA VAL A 64 -1.92 4.27 0.87
C VAL A 64 -1.20 5.60 0.78
N GLU A 65 -1.82 6.54 0.07
CA GLU A 65 -1.35 7.90 -0.10
C GLU A 65 -2.42 8.88 0.35
N LYS A 66 -2.02 10.10 0.72
CA LYS A 66 -3.00 11.17 0.91
C LYS A 66 -3.34 11.79 -0.43
N CYS A 67 -4.62 12.07 -0.63
CA CYS A 67 -5.07 12.91 -1.73
C CYS A 67 -4.28 14.23 -1.77
N GLY A 68 -3.72 14.58 -2.94
CA GLY A 68 -2.91 15.78 -3.12
C GLY A 68 -3.70 17.09 -3.23
N ILE A 69 -5.04 17.04 -3.26
CA ILE A 69 -5.89 18.22 -3.36
C ILE A 69 -5.93 18.98 -2.03
N SER A 70 -5.70 20.29 -2.09
CA SER A 70 -5.78 21.17 -0.93
C SER A 70 -7.14 21.06 -0.23
N GLY A 71 -7.12 20.75 1.07
CA GLY A 71 -8.31 20.56 1.89
C GLY A 71 -8.89 19.14 1.90
N CYS A 72 -8.41 18.23 1.04
CA CYS A 72 -8.79 16.82 1.13
C CYS A 72 -7.90 16.07 2.13
N ASN A 73 -8.52 15.26 2.99
CA ASN A 73 -7.82 14.42 3.96
C ASN A 73 -8.02 12.91 3.70
N ALA A 74 -8.60 12.56 2.56
CA ALA A 74 -8.83 11.17 2.20
C ALA A 74 -7.51 10.44 1.95
N PHE A 75 -7.47 9.19 2.39
CA PHE A 75 -6.45 8.23 1.97
C PHE A 75 -6.96 7.50 0.72
N VAL A 76 -6.08 7.33 -0.26
CA VAL A 76 -6.32 6.57 -1.49
C VAL A 76 -5.32 5.43 -1.56
N VAL A 77 -5.65 4.41 -2.34
CA VAL A 77 -4.73 3.31 -2.65
C VAL A 77 -3.50 3.87 -3.36
N ALA A 78 -2.30 3.46 -2.96
CA ALA A 78 -1.07 3.93 -3.59
C ALA A 78 -1.05 3.56 -5.09
N GLY A 79 -0.61 4.50 -5.92
CA GLY A 79 -0.60 4.32 -7.38
C GLY A 79 -1.97 4.45 -8.06
N VAL A 80 -3.06 4.66 -7.32
CA VAL A 80 -4.38 4.91 -7.91
C VAL A 80 -4.54 6.39 -8.21
N GLY A 81 -4.70 6.70 -9.49
CA GLY A 81 -4.98 8.03 -9.99
C GLY A 81 -6.42 8.49 -9.76
N TYR A 82 -7.05 8.20 -8.63
CA TYR A 82 -8.43 8.63 -8.35
C TYR A 82 -8.68 8.80 -6.85
N CYS A 83 -9.33 9.90 -6.46
CA CYS A 83 -9.82 10.10 -5.09
C CYS A 83 -11.36 10.07 -5.05
N PRO A 84 -11.96 9.11 -4.33
CA PRO A 84 -13.42 9.01 -4.22
C PRO A 84 -14.05 10.17 -3.46
N SER A 85 -13.32 10.85 -2.58
CA SER A 85 -13.83 12.03 -1.87
C SER A 85 -13.84 13.30 -2.72
N CYS A 86 -12.96 13.38 -3.71
CA CYS A 86 -12.88 14.52 -4.62
C CYS A 86 -13.55 14.26 -5.97
N GLU A 87 -13.86 12.99 -6.29
CA GLU A 87 -14.33 12.53 -7.61
C GLU A 87 -13.43 13.00 -8.76
N ILE A 88 -12.13 13.12 -8.49
CA ILE A 88 -11.13 13.61 -9.43
C ILE A 88 -10.13 12.50 -9.72
N GLU A 89 -9.84 12.30 -11.00
CA GLU A 89 -8.71 11.51 -11.48
C GLU A 89 -7.40 12.33 -11.37
N PHE A 90 -6.39 11.75 -10.75
CA PHE A 90 -5.02 12.23 -10.77
C PHE A 90 -4.33 11.60 -11.97
N GLY A 91 -3.93 12.42 -12.95
CA GLY A 91 -3.26 11.96 -14.15
C GLY A 91 -2.00 11.16 -13.84
N GLY A 92 -1.88 10.00 -14.48
CA GLY A 92 -0.72 9.10 -14.39
C GLY A 92 0.49 9.52 -15.19
#